data_AF-A0A3B0X0E5-F1
#
_entry.id   AF-A0A3B0X0E5-F1
#
_cell.length_a   1.000
_cell.length_b   1.000
_cell.length_c   1.000
_cell.angle_alpha   90.00
_cell.angle_beta   90.00
_cell.angle_gamma   90.00
#
_symmetry.space_group_name_H-M   'P 1'
#
loop_
_entity.id
_entity.type
_entity.pdbx_description
1 polymer ?
#
loop_
_entity_poly.entity_id
_entity_poly.type
_entity_poly.pdbx_seq_one_letter_code
_entity_poly.pdbx_strand_id
1 'polypeptide(L)'
;MQIFEARTHLRFVIRMSDHFVSAYPPDEQRSWGHASEAELQQRIIEGTKKSKAYGLITETAQFDYLVCQMELGDNFDNNPRFPWANAILNDKDDADRNLRLNTSLQLRLQS
;
A
#
# COMPACT_ATOMS: atom_id res chain seq x y z
N MET A 1 25.53 11.00 2.96
CA MET A 1 24.38 10.92 2.03
C MET A 1 23.32 10.00 2.64
N GLN A 2 22.62 10.46 3.68
CA GLN A 2 21.66 9.66 4.48
C GLN A 2 20.46 10.55 4.87
N ILE A 3 20.73 11.83 5.17
CA ILE A 3 19.73 12.84 5.55
C ILE A 3 18.72 13.15 4.43
N PHE A 4 19.15 13.12 3.15
CA PHE A 4 18.25 13.39 2.02
C PHE A 4 17.24 12.28 1.78
N GLU A 5 17.67 11.02 1.84
CA GLU A 5 16.78 9.85 1.71
C GLU A 5 15.78 9.79 2.87
N ALA A 6 16.22 10.05 4.09
CA ALA A 6 15.35 10.14 5.26
C ALA A 6 14.29 11.24 5.13
N ARG A 7 14.67 12.43 4.65
CA ARG A 7 13.72 13.55 4.41
C ARG A 7 12.72 13.25 3.30
N THR A 8 13.16 12.60 2.23
CA THR A 8 12.29 12.19 1.11
C THR A 8 11.29 11.13 1.57
N HIS A 9 11.74 10.15 2.35
CA HIS A 9 10.87 9.13 2.92
C HIS A 9 9.83 9.74 3.89
N LEU A 10 10.26 10.64 4.78
CA LEU A 10 9.35 11.32 5.70
C LEU A 10 8.26 12.12 4.96
N ARG A 11 8.65 12.87 3.92
CA ARG A 11 7.69 13.62 3.08
C ARG A 11 6.72 12.69 2.36
N PHE A 12 7.16 11.51 1.93
CA PHE A 12 6.29 10.51 1.34
C PHE A 12 5.27 10.02 2.38
N VAL A 13 5.72 9.59 3.56
CA VAL A 13 4.84 9.09 4.63
C VAL A 13 3.79 10.12 5.04
N ILE A 14 4.19 11.38 5.25
CA ILE A 14 3.26 12.47 5.60
C ILE A 14 2.22 12.67 4.50
N ARG A 15 2.65 12.85 3.24
CA ARG A 15 1.71 13.03 2.12
C ARG A 15 0.76 11.86 1.94
N MET A 16 1.24 10.63 2.12
CA MET A 16 0.39 9.44 2.01
C MET A 16 -0.62 9.38 3.14
N SER A 17 -0.23 9.75 4.37
CA SER A 17 -1.13 9.82 5.51
C SER A 17 -2.25 10.83 5.24
N ASP A 18 -1.88 12.05 4.82
CA ASP A 18 -2.84 13.10 4.43
C ASP A 18 -3.76 12.64 3.30
N HIS A 19 -3.21 11.97 2.28
CA HIS A 19 -3.97 11.44 1.16
C HIS A 19 -4.97 10.37 1.61
N PHE A 20 -4.57 9.40 2.45
CA PHE A 20 -5.49 8.39 2.93
C PHE A 20 -6.61 9.00 3.78
N VAL A 21 -6.29 9.91 4.70
CA VAL A 21 -7.31 10.60 5.51
C VAL A 21 -8.32 11.37 4.64
N SER A 22 -7.86 12.01 3.56
CA SER A 22 -8.71 12.86 2.71
C SER A 22 -9.46 12.10 1.60
N ALA A 23 -8.78 11.22 0.87
CA ALA A 23 -9.31 10.52 -0.30
C ALA A 23 -10.02 9.21 0.06
N TYR A 24 -9.71 8.65 1.23
CA TYR A 24 -10.25 7.38 1.70
C TYR A 24 -10.74 7.54 3.15
N PRO A 25 -11.79 8.34 3.43
CA PRO A 25 -12.15 8.71 4.79
C PRO A 25 -12.17 7.48 5.72
N PRO A 26 -11.50 7.55 6.88
CA PRO A 26 -11.52 6.45 7.83
C PRO A 26 -12.97 6.11 8.19
N ASP A 27 -13.36 4.85 8.05
CA ASP A 27 -14.67 4.35 8.42
C ASP A 27 -14.53 3.06 9.23
N GLU A 28 -15.53 2.74 10.06
CA GLU A 28 -15.50 1.58 10.96
C GLU A 28 -15.36 0.23 10.22
N GLN A 29 -15.58 0.20 8.91
CA GLN A 29 -15.53 -1.01 8.09
C GLN A 29 -14.10 -1.25 7.53
N ARG A 30 -13.27 -0.21 7.45
CA ARG A 30 -11.89 -0.28 6.97
C ARG A 30 -10.94 -0.79 8.06
N SER A 31 -9.91 -1.51 7.63
CA SER A 31 -8.89 -2.08 8.53
C SER A 31 -8.11 -1.06 9.36
N TRP A 32 -8.16 0.23 8.99
CA TRP A 32 -7.49 1.35 9.66
C TRP A 32 -8.44 2.49 10.05
N GLY A 33 -9.76 2.27 10.01
CA GLY A 33 -10.76 3.29 10.31
C GLY A 33 -10.58 4.01 11.66
N HIS A 34 -9.98 3.32 12.62
CA HIS A 34 -9.73 3.82 13.98
C HIS A 34 -8.25 4.12 14.25
N ALA A 35 -7.38 4.05 13.25
CA ALA A 35 -5.97 4.32 13.43
C ALA A 35 -5.73 5.79 13.78
N SER A 36 -4.95 6.05 14.82
CA SER A 36 -4.36 7.35 15.04
C SER A 36 -3.43 7.73 13.87
N GLU A 37 -3.09 9.01 13.77
CA GLU A 37 -2.13 9.48 12.75
C GLU A 37 -0.79 8.74 12.84
N ALA A 38 -0.28 8.50 14.05
CA ALA A 38 0.97 7.79 14.28
C ALA A 38 0.89 6.32 13.82
N GLU A 39 -0.24 5.65 14.08
CA GLU A 39 -0.48 4.28 13.61
C GLU A 39 -0.60 4.22 12.08
N LEU A 40 -1.27 5.20 11.46
CA LEU A 40 -1.37 5.29 10.01
C LEU A 40 0.01 5.50 9.36
N GLN A 41 0.81 6.43 9.91
CA GLN A 41 2.19 6.65 9.46
C GLN A 41 3.03 5.38 9.58
N GLN A 42 2.92 4.67 10.70
CA GLN A 42 3.64 3.41 10.91
C GLN A 42 3.21 2.34 9.90
N ARG A 43 1.91 2.21 9.61
CA ARG A 43 1.40 1.30 8.58
C ARG A 43 1.95 1.63 7.20
N ILE A 44 2.06 2.92 6.86
CA ILE A 44 2.64 3.37 5.58
C ILE A 44 4.14 3.03 5.51
N ILE A 45 4.88 3.24 6.60
CA ILE A 45 6.31 2.88 6.69
C ILE A 45 6.49 1.37 6.45
N GLU A 46 5.68 0.53 7.12
CA GLU A 46 5.75 -0.92 6.99
C GLU A 46 5.34 -1.41 5.61
N GLY A 47 4.26 -0.84 5.04
CA GLY A 47 3.83 -1.15 3.68
C GLY A 47 4.85 -0.77 2.63
N THR A 48 5.52 0.37 2.80
CA THR A 48 6.62 0.81 1.95
C THR A 48 7.82 -0.15 2.05
N LYS A 49 8.09 -0.71 3.23
CA LYS A 49 9.14 -1.72 3.40
C LYS A 49 8.76 -3.04 2.72
N LYS A 50 7.51 -3.50 2.87
CA LYS A 50 7.01 -4.73 2.24
C LYS A 50 6.98 -4.62 0.72
N SER A 51 6.46 -3.54 0.17
CA SER A 51 6.39 -3.32 -1.28
C SER A 51 7.77 -3.34 -1.95
N LYS A 52 8.79 -2.78 -1.30
CA LYS A 52 10.19 -2.85 -1.76
C LYS A 52 10.72 -4.29 -1.81
N ALA A 53 10.30 -5.18 -0.91
CA ALA A 53 10.69 -6.59 -0.95
C ALA A 53 10.16 -7.32 -2.20
N TYR A 54 9.06 -6.82 -2.80
CA TYR A 54 8.55 -7.27 -4.10
C TYR A 54 9.18 -6.55 -5.30
N GLY A 55 10.09 -5.60 -5.09
CA GLY A 55 10.72 -4.81 -6.16
C GLY A 55 9.94 -3.56 -6.56
N LEU A 56 8.91 -3.15 -5.80
CA LEU A 56 8.15 -1.93 -6.05
C LEU A 56 8.92 -0.71 -5.53
N ILE A 57 9.78 -0.15 -6.39
CA ILE A 57 10.72 0.92 -6.01
C ILE A 57 10.25 2.34 -6.37
N THR A 58 9.25 2.47 -7.24
CA THR A 58 8.70 3.78 -7.63
C THR A 58 7.61 4.23 -6.64
N GLU A 59 7.38 5.54 -6.55
CA GLU A 59 6.34 6.10 -5.69
C GLU A 59 4.94 5.56 -6.05
N THR A 60 4.62 5.52 -7.35
CA THR A 60 3.35 4.96 -7.86
C THR A 60 3.17 3.50 -7.48
N ALA A 61 4.21 2.67 -7.64
CA ALA A 61 4.11 1.26 -7.31
C ALA A 61 3.95 1.02 -5.80
N GLN A 62 4.60 1.83 -4.97
CA GLN A 62 4.42 1.80 -3.51
C GLN A 62 3.03 2.28 -3.12
N PHE A 63 2.51 3.31 -3.78
CA PHE A 63 1.15 3.79 -3.58
C PHE A 63 0.11 2.72 -3.88
N ASP A 64 0.17 2.05 -5.03
CA ASP A 64 -0.77 0.99 -5.41
C ASP A 64 -0.74 -0.19 -4.40
N TYR A 65 0.44 -0.53 -3.87
CA TYR A 65 0.57 -1.51 -2.80
C TYR A 65 -0.11 -1.04 -1.52
N LEU A 66 0.12 0.22 -1.10
CA LEU A 66 -0.48 0.79 0.11
C LEU A 66 -2.00 0.87 0.00
N VAL A 67 -2.56 1.21 -1.16
CA VAL A 67 -4.01 1.18 -1.38
C VAL A 67 -4.56 -0.23 -1.12
N CYS A 68 -3.91 -1.27 -1.64
CA CYS A 68 -4.30 -2.65 -1.35
C CYS A 68 -4.17 -2.99 0.14
N GLN A 69 -3.10 -2.56 0.80
CA GLN A 69 -2.91 -2.77 2.23
C GLN A 69 -4.02 -2.12 3.07
N MET A 70 -4.42 -0.91 2.70
CA MET A 70 -5.45 -0.15 3.39
C MET A 70 -6.84 -0.79 3.22
N GLU A 71 -7.17 -1.25 2.01
CA GLU A 71 -8.47 -1.87 1.70
C GLU A 71 -8.57 -3.33 2.18
N LEU A 72 -7.48 -4.10 2.08
CA LEU A 72 -7.49 -5.56 2.28
C LEU A 72 -6.82 -6.01 3.59
N GLY A 73 -6.15 -5.08 4.29
CA GLY A 73 -5.43 -5.32 5.54
C GLY A 73 -3.92 -5.54 5.37
N ASP A 74 -3.18 -5.43 6.48
CA ASP A 74 -1.71 -5.33 6.47
C ASP A 74 -0.96 -6.52 5.88
N ASN A 75 -1.59 -7.70 5.82
CA ASN A 75 -0.99 -8.94 5.32
C ASN A 75 -1.78 -9.51 4.12
N PHE A 76 -2.43 -8.65 3.33
CA PHE A 76 -3.21 -9.05 2.15
C PHE A 76 -2.38 -9.87 1.15
N ASP A 77 -1.09 -9.57 1.04
CA ASP A 77 -0.13 -10.18 0.14
C ASP A 77 0.17 -11.66 0.44
N ASN A 78 -0.16 -12.12 1.65
CA ASN A 78 -0.03 -13.51 2.08
C ASN A 78 -1.37 -14.12 2.50
N ASN A 79 -2.48 -13.40 2.30
CA ASN A 79 -3.79 -13.84 2.74
C ASN A 79 -4.38 -14.85 1.75
N PRO A 80 -4.75 -16.08 2.18
CA PRO A 80 -5.36 -17.09 1.30
C PRO A 80 -6.67 -16.65 0.63
N ARG A 81 -7.34 -15.61 1.14
CA ARG A 81 -8.54 -15.03 0.52
C ARG A 81 -8.22 -14.18 -0.72
N PHE A 82 -6.96 -13.77 -0.90
CA PHE A 82 -6.50 -12.93 -2.01
C PHE A 82 -5.34 -13.59 -2.78
N PRO A 83 -5.53 -14.80 -3.34
CA PRO A 83 -4.45 -15.52 -4.02
C PRO A 83 -3.86 -14.74 -5.21
N TRP A 84 -4.67 -13.89 -5.84
CA TRP A 84 -4.23 -12.99 -6.91
C TRP A 84 -3.17 -11.99 -6.46
N ALA A 85 -3.22 -11.52 -5.21
CA ALA A 85 -2.29 -10.51 -4.72
C ALA A 85 -0.87 -11.10 -4.64
N ASN A 86 -0.74 -12.27 -4.01
CA ASN A 86 0.54 -12.98 -3.92
C ASN A 86 1.09 -13.34 -5.31
N ALA A 87 0.23 -13.82 -6.21
CA ALA A 87 0.62 -14.21 -7.56
C ALA A 87 1.15 -13.01 -8.36
N ILE A 88 0.44 -11.89 -8.36
CA ILE A 88 0.88 -10.66 -9.03
C ILE A 88 2.17 -10.15 -8.40
N LEU A 89 2.23 -10.06 -7.07
CA LEU A 89 3.40 -9.52 -6.35
C LEU A 89 4.70 -10.29 -6.60
N ASN A 90 4.61 -11.59 -6.90
CA ASN A 90 5.78 -12.44 -7.18
C ASN A 90 6.08 -12.60 -8.69
N ASP A 91 5.33 -11.96 -9.58
CA ASP A 91 5.51 -12.06 -11.04
C ASP A 91 6.66 -11.17 -11.53
N LYS A 92 7.88 -11.71 -11.53
CA LYS A 92 9.13 -10.96 -11.73
C LYS A 92 9.30 -10.32 -13.11
N ASP A 93 8.61 -10.83 -14.13
CA ASP A 93 8.79 -10.39 -15.51
C ASP A 93 7.81 -9.29 -15.93
N ASP A 94 6.96 -8.85 -15.00
CA ASP A 94 5.90 -7.90 -15.27
C ASP A 94 6.23 -6.46 -14.86
N ALA A 95 6.38 -5.59 -15.86
CA ALA A 95 6.58 -4.15 -15.69
C ALA A 95 5.32 -3.41 -15.20
N ASP A 96 4.13 -3.98 -15.40
CA ASP A 96 2.82 -3.39 -15.08
C ASP A 96 2.20 -4.01 -13.82
N ARG A 97 3.03 -4.64 -12.98
CA ARG A 97 2.58 -5.36 -11.79
C ARG A 97 1.73 -4.51 -10.85
N ASN A 98 2.12 -3.25 -10.61
CA ASN A 98 1.37 -2.34 -9.75
C ASN A 98 0.00 -1.97 -10.35
N LEU A 99 -0.08 -1.81 -11.68
CA LEU A 99 -1.33 -1.57 -12.38
C LEU A 99 -2.28 -2.76 -12.22
N ARG A 100 -1.81 -3.99 -12.49
CA ARG A 100 -2.60 -5.21 -12.31
C ARG A 100 -3.08 -5.38 -10.86
N LEU A 101 -2.22 -5.04 -9.90
CA LEU A 101 -2.56 -5.10 -8.48
C LEU A 101 -3.76 -4.19 -8.17
N ASN A 102 -3.67 -2.92 -8.56
CA ASN A 102 -4.74 -1.95 -8.34
C ASN A 102 -6.01 -2.32 -9.13
N THR A 103 -5.89 -2.71 -10.41
CA THR A 103 -7.04 -3.17 -11.22
C THR A 103 -7.76 -4.36 -10.57
N SER A 104 -7.01 -5.32 -10.03
CA SER A 104 -7.59 -6.49 -9.35
C SER A 104 -8.36 -6.10 -8.08
N LEU A 105 -7.85 -5.11 -7.33
CA LEU A 105 -8.57 -4.53 -6.20
C LEU A 105 -9.87 -3.84 -6.64
N GLN A 106 -9.84 -3.01 -7.68
CA GLN A 106 -11.04 -2.31 -8.17
C GLN A 106 -12.14 -3.28 -8.61
N LEU A 107 -11.77 -4.35 -9.32
CA LEU A 107 -12.73 -5.39 -9.72
C LEU A 107 -13.39 -6.08 -8.51
N ARG A 108 -12.65 -6.24 -7.41
CA ARG A 108 -13.17 -6.81 -6.16
C ARG A 108 -14.13 -5.88 -5.43
N LEU A 109 -13.87 -4.57 -5.42
CA LEU A 109 -14.75 -3.62 -4.75
C LEU A 109 -16.10 -3.44 -5.45
N GLN A 110 -16.21 -3.90 -6.71
CA GLN A 110 -17.43 -3.84 -7.52
C GLN A 110 -18.29 -5.12 -7.45
N SER A 111 -17.78 -6.20 -6.83
CA SER A 111 -18.44 -7.52 -6.73
C SER A 111 -19.09 -7.74 -5.38
#